data_AF-A0A947J374-F1
#
_entry.id   AF-A0A947J374-F1
#
_cell.length_a   1.000
_cell.length_b   1.000
_cell.length_c   1.000
_cell.angle_alpha   90.00
_cell.angle_beta   90.00
_cell.angle_gamma   90.00
#
_symmetry.space_group_name_H-M   'P 1'
#
loop_
_entity.id
_entity.type
_entity.pdbx_description
1 polymer ?
#
loop_
_entity_poly.entity_id
_entity_poly.type
_entity_poly.pdbx_seq_one_letter_code
_entity_poly.pdbx_strand_id
1 'polypeptide(L)'
;MSLRTCALLGLVMLFFAAGTVAETISLSRQMPAFSQAYTDGLDAWGDCALGTGGCPDQICTTGCLVTAFASVLAYHGVEVDVPASASCTGRARSGMDPGILNDWLRVQRGYGRCGQDPIGDCCLAWDQLPDAVELTFHSNRSNVGLNPVASVVIDHALRQGNPVIAGVHWGASCNGGSGQSEDCHWVILTGKVGDTYAIVDPYNADPTSPYGIRTTLEAGVHGNYIIDRFVVVARGDGSLRPLADDARVTQPSGENGGGGSSFVVLFAVIALVAALVTLITVVGSGPTP
;
A
#
# COMPACT_ATOMS: atom_id res chain seq x y z
N MET A 1 -39.89 -34.78 11.54
CA MET A 1 -39.20 -33.61 12.13
C MET A 1 -40.24 -32.77 12.85
N SER A 2 -39.97 -32.39 14.10
CA SER A 2 -40.87 -31.54 14.88
C SER A 2 -40.74 -30.09 14.41
N LEU A 3 -41.82 -29.30 14.49
CA LEU A 3 -41.82 -27.87 14.16
C LEU A 3 -40.70 -27.11 14.92
N ARG A 4 -40.33 -27.59 16.11
CA ARG A 4 -39.21 -27.08 16.92
C ARG A 4 -37.84 -27.36 16.29
N THR A 5 -37.66 -28.49 15.63
CA THR A 5 -36.40 -28.86 14.96
C THR A 5 -36.17 -28.03 13.70
N CYS A 6 -37.24 -27.71 12.96
CA CYS A 6 -37.17 -26.83 11.79
C CYS A 6 -36.87 -25.37 12.19
N ALA A 7 -37.49 -24.87 13.27
CA ALA A 7 -37.22 -23.52 13.77
C ALA A 7 -35.78 -23.35 14.28
N LEU A 8 -35.23 -24.36 14.95
CA LEU A 8 -33.83 -24.37 15.41
C LEU A 8 -32.83 -24.39 14.24
N LEU A 9 -33.07 -25.21 13.22
CA LEU A 9 -32.23 -25.20 12.01
C LEU A 9 -32.30 -23.87 11.27
N GLY A 10 -33.50 -23.27 11.16
CA GLY A 10 -33.69 -21.96 10.54
C GLY A 10 -32.94 -20.85 11.28
N LEU A 11 -32.96 -20.87 12.62
CA LEU A 11 -32.24 -19.90 13.45
C LEU A 11 -30.71 -20.06 13.31
N VAL A 12 -30.19 -21.28 13.35
CA VAL A 12 -28.76 -21.56 13.16
C VAL A 12 -28.28 -21.14 11.77
N MET A 13 -29.08 -21.40 10.71
CA MET A 13 -28.76 -20.94 9.36
C MET A 13 -28.78 -19.40 9.23
N LEU A 14 -29.70 -18.70 9.91
CA LEU A 14 -29.72 -17.24 9.97
C LEU A 14 -28.50 -16.66 10.69
N PHE A 15 -27.94 -17.37 11.69
CA PHE A 15 -26.69 -16.97 12.35
C PHE A 15 -25.45 -17.21 11.48
N PHE A 16 -25.41 -18.26 10.66
CA PHE A 16 -24.33 -18.47 9.68
C PHE A 16 -24.39 -17.47 8.51
N ALA A 17 -25.59 -16.99 8.14
CA ALA A 17 -25.77 -16.01 7.07
C ALA A 17 -25.39 -14.56 7.48
N ALA A 18 -25.26 -14.27 8.78
CA ALA A 18 -25.14 -12.91 9.29
C ALA A 18 -23.69 -12.45 9.63
N GLY A 19 -22.64 -13.19 9.25
CA GLY A 19 -21.35 -13.04 9.95
C GLY A 19 -20.03 -12.96 9.17
N THR A 20 -19.99 -13.06 7.84
CA THR A 20 -18.73 -12.78 7.11
C THR A 20 -18.67 -11.29 6.79
N VAL A 21 -18.39 -10.46 7.80
CA VAL A 21 -17.96 -9.09 7.53
C VAL A 21 -16.59 -9.22 6.87
N ALA A 22 -16.48 -8.84 5.60
CA ALA A 22 -15.22 -8.83 4.90
C ALA A 22 -14.22 -7.97 5.69
N GLU A 23 -13.07 -8.54 6.03
CA GLU A 23 -12.05 -7.78 6.74
C GLU A 23 -11.66 -6.56 5.89
N THR A 24 -11.61 -5.39 6.53
CA THR A 24 -11.19 -4.15 5.88
C THR A 24 -9.96 -3.60 6.59
N ILE A 25 -8.88 -3.44 5.84
CA ILE A 25 -7.64 -2.80 6.29
C ILE A 25 -7.44 -1.56 5.43
N SER A 26 -7.16 -0.41 6.04
CA SER A 26 -6.80 0.80 5.32
C SER A 26 -5.72 1.56 6.06
N LEU A 27 -4.83 2.20 5.30
CA LEU A 27 -3.89 3.17 5.87
C LEU A 27 -4.63 4.35 6.51
N SER A 28 -3.99 5.01 7.49
CA SER A 28 -4.57 6.14 8.21
C SER A 28 -4.68 7.42 7.39
N ARG A 29 -3.91 7.51 6.29
CA ARG A 29 -3.94 8.64 5.34
C ARG A 29 -4.09 8.08 3.92
N GLN A 30 -4.59 8.93 3.03
CA GLN A 30 -4.61 8.59 1.61
C GLN A 30 -3.18 8.63 1.05
N MET A 31 -2.74 7.51 0.49
CA MET A 31 -1.45 7.40 -0.21
C MET A 31 -1.46 8.31 -1.45
N PRO A 32 -0.51 9.25 -1.64
CA PRO A 32 -0.33 9.94 -2.91
C PRO A 32 -0.19 8.92 -4.05
N ALA A 33 -0.84 9.17 -5.17
CA ALA A 33 -0.81 8.26 -6.31
C ALA A 33 -0.13 8.97 -7.46
N PHE A 34 1.20 8.97 -7.52
CA PHE A 34 1.93 9.60 -8.62
C PHE A 34 1.98 8.69 -9.86
N SER A 35 1.94 9.29 -11.05
CA SER A 35 2.10 8.59 -12.32
C SER A 35 3.55 8.64 -12.78
N GLN A 36 4.15 7.51 -13.13
CA GLN A 36 5.48 7.48 -13.76
C GLN A 36 5.45 8.07 -15.19
N ALA A 37 4.29 8.00 -15.85
CA ALA A 37 4.12 8.35 -17.26
C ALA A 37 3.72 9.83 -17.46
N TYR A 38 3.84 10.67 -16.43
CA TYR A 38 3.53 12.09 -16.52
C TYR A 38 4.59 12.85 -17.32
N THR A 39 4.37 13.01 -18.62
CA THR A 39 5.31 13.64 -19.57
C THR A 39 4.83 15.00 -20.10
N ASP A 40 3.55 15.35 -19.91
CA ASP A 40 3.00 16.61 -20.40
C ASP A 40 2.58 17.54 -19.25
N GLY A 41 3.41 18.54 -18.97
CA GLY A 41 3.17 19.58 -17.98
C GLY A 41 4.43 20.29 -17.52
N LEU A 42 4.27 21.40 -16.79
CA LEU A 42 5.39 22.25 -16.39
C LEU A 42 6.43 21.52 -15.53
N ASP A 43 5.96 20.65 -14.64
CA ASP A 43 6.72 19.83 -13.70
C ASP A 43 6.77 18.35 -14.12
N ALA A 44 6.48 18.06 -15.39
CA ALA A 44 6.50 16.69 -15.89
C ALA A 44 7.88 16.04 -15.70
N TRP A 45 7.87 14.84 -15.11
CA TRP A 45 9.07 14.10 -14.76
C TRP A 45 9.27 12.86 -15.61
N GLY A 46 8.26 12.41 -16.35
CA GLY A 46 8.29 11.16 -17.10
C GLY A 46 9.46 11.08 -18.07
N ASP A 47 9.79 12.18 -18.75
CA ASP A 47 10.89 12.24 -19.72
C ASP A 47 12.28 12.42 -19.08
N CYS A 48 12.34 12.63 -17.76
CA CYS A 48 13.61 12.77 -17.06
C CYS A 48 14.38 11.45 -17.06
N ALA A 49 15.68 11.54 -17.34
CA ALA A 49 16.57 10.38 -17.25
C ALA A 49 16.58 9.83 -15.83
N LEU A 50 16.39 8.51 -15.72
CA LEU A 50 16.41 7.78 -14.46
C LEU A 50 17.86 7.62 -14.00
N GLY A 51 18.15 7.99 -12.76
CA GLY A 51 19.46 7.79 -12.16
C GLY A 51 20.64 8.54 -12.82
N THR A 52 21.86 8.10 -12.52
CA THR A 52 23.11 8.77 -12.95
C THR A 52 23.82 8.01 -14.06
N GLY A 53 24.69 8.69 -14.82
CA GLY A 53 25.82 8.02 -15.48
C GLY A 53 25.51 7.12 -16.67
N GLY A 54 24.66 7.55 -17.61
CA GLY A 54 24.46 6.81 -18.87
C GLY A 54 23.38 5.72 -18.81
N CYS A 55 22.53 5.77 -17.79
CA CYS A 55 21.27 5.04 -17.81
C CYS A 55 20.44 5.47 -19.03
N PRO A 56 20.10 4.56 -19.96
CA PRO A 56 19.32 4.93 -21.15
C PRO A 56 17.85 5.20 -20.81
N ASP A 57 17.41 4.79 -19.62
CA ASP A 57 16.01 4.77 -19.24
C ASP A 57 15.50 6.12 -18.75
N GLN A 58 14.21 6.34 -18.97
CA GLN A 58 13.45 7.47 -18.47
C GLN A 58 12.48 7.00 -17.37
N ILE A 59 12.04 7.91 -16.51
CA ILE A 59 11.05 7.60 -15.47
C ILE A 59 9.77 6.99 -16.07
N CYS A 60 9.32 7.47 -17.23
CA CYS A 60 8.13 6.96 -17.91
C CYS A 60 8.27 5.48 -18.33
N THR A 61 9.49 5.02 -18.60
CA THR A 61 9.75 3.67 -19.13
C THR A 61 9.96 2.65 -18.01
N THR A 62 10.83 2.94 -17.04
CA THR A 62 11.21 1.98 -15.98
C THR A 62 11.13 2.55 -14.55
N GLY A 63 10.59 3.76 -14.39
CA GLY A 63 10.54 4.47 -13.11
C GLY A 63 9.42 4.04 -12.14
N CYS A 64 8.82 2.85 -12.31
CA CYS A 64 7.74 2.39 -11.42
C CYS A 64 8.18 2.32 -9.95
N LEU A 65 9.40 1.83 -9.68
CA LEU A 65 9.93 1.73 -8.31
C LEU A 65 10.17 3.10 -7.67
N VAL A 66 10.83 4.04 -8.38
CA VAL A 66 11.07 5.39 -7.84
C VAL A 66 9.75 6.13 -7.63
N THR A 67 8.77 5.94 -8.51
CA THR A 67 7.42 6.52 -8.38
C THR A 67 6.68 5.95 -7.17
N ALA A 68 6.81 4.65 -6.93
CA ALA A 68 6.26 3.99 -5.75
C ALA A 68 6.88 4.54 -4.45
N PHE A 69 8.20 4.69 -4.41
CA PHE A 69 8.87 5.29 -3.25
C PHE A 69 8.51 6.74 -3.03
N ALA A 70 8.45 7.57 -4.08
CA ALA A 70 8.05 8.96 -3.94
C ALA A 70 6.66 9.09 -3.29
N SER A 71 5.72 8.23 -3.71
CA SER A 71 4.38 8.17 -3.12
C SER A 71 4.42 7.80 -1.63
N VAL A 72 5.18 6.78 -1.26
CA VAL A 72 5.31 6.31 0.13
C VAL A 72 6.04 7.31 1.03
N LEU A 73 7.11 7.94 0.53
CA LEU A 73 7.83 9.00 1.22
C LEU A 73 6.92 10.22 1.46
N ALA A 74 6.13 10.61 0.45
CA ALA A 74 5.14 11.67 0.59
C ALA A 74 4.01 11.29 1.58
N TYR A 75 3.57 10.03 1.61
CA TYR A 75 2.63 9.54 2.63
C TYR A 75 3.18 9.71 4.06
N HIS A 76 4.48 9.45 4.25
CA HIS A 76 5.19 9.70 5.50
C HIS A 76 5.53 11.18 5.73
N GLY A 77 5.21 12.07 4.78
CA GLY A 77 5.53 13.50 4.90
C GLY A 77 7.03 13.79 4.85
N VAL A 78 7.80 12.94 4.15
CA VAL A 78 9.21 13.17 3.85
C VAL A 78 9.28 14.07 2.63
N GLU A 79 10.10 15.11 2.72
CA GLU A 79 10.35 16.08 1.65
C GLU A 79 11.85 16.28 1.49
N VAL A 80 12.28 16.62 0.28
CA VAL A 80 13.67 16.93 -0.04
C VAL A 80 13.74 18.18 -0.92
N ASP A 81 14.89 18.85 -0.88
CA ASP A 81 15.17 20.02 -1.71
C ASP A 81 16.13 19.66 -2.85
N VAL A 82 15.81 20.13 -4.06
CA VAL A 82 16.62 19.95 -5.27
C VAL A 82 16.90 21.33 -5.88
N PRO A 83 18.16 21.75 -6.00
CA PRO A 83 18.49 23.00 -6.67
C PRO A 83 18.25 22.90 -8.18
N ALA A 84 17.99 24.04 -8.83
CA ALA A 84 17.74 24.12 -10.27
C ALA A 84 18.84 23.45 -11.13
N SER A 85 20.10 23.50 -10.68
CA SER A 85 21.24 22.88 -11.37
C SER A 85 21.25 21.34 -11.33
N ALA A 86 20.51 20.73 -10.39
CA ALA A 86 20.40 19.29 -10.24
C ALA A 86 19.05 18.74 -10.76
N SER A 87 18.07 19.62 -10.94
CA SER A 87 16.73 19.28 -11.39
C SER A 87 16.68 19.02 -12.89
N CYS A 88 16.04 17.94 -13.32
CA CYS A 88 15.84 17.64 -14.74
C CYS A 88 14.95 18.68 -15.45
N THR A 89 14.10 19.40 -14.71
CA THR A 89 13.22 20.44 -15.25
C THR A 89 13.91 21.82 -15.31
N GLY A 90 15.15 21.93 -14.81
CA GLY A 90 15.90 23.18 -14.73
C GLY A 90 15.38 24.19 -13.70
N ARG A 91 14.43 23.79 -12.85
CA ARG A 91 13.87 24.63 -11.77
C ARG A 91 14.21 24.05 -10.40
N ALA A 92 14.40 24.93 -9.41
CA ALA A 92 14.53 24.50 -8.03
C ALA A 92 13.17 23.97 -7.54
N ARG A 93 13.18 22.83 -6.85
CA ARG A 93 11.97 22.11 -6.41
C ARG A 93 12.15 21.65 -4.97
N SER A 94 11.05 21.65 -4.22
CA SER A 94 10.98 21.21 -2.83
C SER A 94 9.69 20.41 -2.65
N GLY A 95 9.73 19.39 -1.78
CA GLY A 95 8.62 18.48 -1.55
C GLY A 95 8.97 17.04 -1.90
N MET A 96 7.99 16.30 -2.43
CA MET A 96 8.17 14.91 -2.83
C MET A 96 7.25 14.55 -3.99
N ASP A 97 7.87 14.17 -5.10
CA ASP A 97 7.26 13.56 -6.28
C ASP A 97 8.33 12.72 -7.00
N PRO A 98 7.98 11.91 -8.02
CA PRO A 98 8.95 11.03 -8.66
C PRO A 98 10.14 11.77 -9.27
N GLY A 99 9.93 12.97 -9.82
CA GLY A 99 11.00 13.80 -10.37
C GLY A 99 11.92 14.34 -9.28
N ILE A 100 11.35 14.90 -8.20
CA ILE A 100 12.11 15.42 -7.06
C ILE A 100 12.96 14.31 -6.43
N LEU A 101 12.38 13.13 -6.19
CA LEU A 101 13.10 11.99 -5.61
C LEU A 101 14.23 11.52 -6.54
N ASN A 102 13.96 11.36 -7.84
CA ASN A 102 14.97 10.96 -8.82
C ASN A 102 16.13 11.96 -8.87
N ASP A 103 15.85 13.25 -8.95
CA ASP A 103 16.88 14.28 -9.00
C ASP A 103 17.71 14.34 -7.71
N TRP A 104 17.07 14.19 -6.55
CA TRP A 104 17.77 14.09 -5.27
C TRP A 104 18.67 12.85 -5.19
N LEU A 105 18.14 11.68 -5.55
CA LEU A 105 18.92 10.42 -5.58
C LEU A 105 20.10 10.51 -6.55
N ARG A 106 19.95 11.21 -7.68
CA ARG A 106 21.06 11.48 -8.60
C ARG A 106 22.20 12.25 -7.97
N VAL A 107 21.88 13.21 -7.09
CA VAL A 107 22.89 13.97 -6.32
C VAL A 107 23.51 13.11 -5.22
N GLN A 108 22.70 12.31 -4.53
CA GLN A 108 23.16 11.46 -3.43
C GLN A 108 23.83 10.15 -3.88
N ARG A 109 23.96 9.91 -5.20
CA ARG A 109 24.42 8.63 -5.75
C ARG A 109 23.55 7.45 -5.29
N GLY A 110 22.25 7.70 -5.15
CA GLY A 110 21.24 6.69 -4.84
C GLY A 110 20.92 5.74 -5.98
N TYR A 111 21.77 5.71 -7.01
CA TYR A 111 21.72 4.76 -8.10
C TYR A 111 23.11 4.15 -8.30
N GLY A 112 23.17 2.83 -8.49
CA GLY A 112 24.42 2.10 -8.70
C GLY A 112 24.24 0.81 -9.47
N ARG A 113 25.36 0.06 -9.64
CA ARG A 113 25.37 -1.21 -10.35
C ARG A 113 24.71 -2.32 -9.54
N CYS A 114 23.71 -2.98 -10.11
CA CYS A 114 23.26 -4.30 -9.62
C CYS A 114 24.12 -5.41 -10.19
N GLY A 115 24.44 -6.43 -9.40
CA GLY A 115 25.08 -7.65 -9.91
C GLY A 115 24.26 -8.44 -10.94
N GLN A 116 22.98 -8.11 -11.11
CA GLN A 116 22.05 -8.72 -12.09
C GLN A 116 21.98 -7.96 -13.43
N ASP A 117 22.51 -6.73 -13.49
CA ASP A 117 22.68 -5.97 -14.73
C ASP A 117 24.18 -5.62 -14.87
N PRO A 118 24.96 -6.45 -15.59
CA PRO A 118 26.39 -6.24 -15.71
C PRO A 118 26.78 -5.01 -16.55
N ILE A 119 25.81 -4.31 -17.16
CA ILE A 119 26.01 -3.12 -18.00
C ILE A 119 25.49 -1.84 -17.30
N GLY A 120 24.40 -1.92 -16.54
CA GLY A 120 23.69 -0.74 -16.00
C GLY A 120 24.16 -0.25 -14.62
N ASP A 121 24.41 1.05 -14.52
CA ASP A 121 24.56 1.81 -13.27
C ASP A 121 23.19 2.17 -12.62
N CYS A 122 22.09 1.52 -13.02
CA CYS A 122 20.73 2.04 -12.92
C CYS A 122 19.84 1.48 -11.80
N CYS A 123 20.39 0.74 -10.85
CA CYS A 123 19.57 0.24 -9.76
C CYS A 123 19.44 1.25 -8.63
N LEU A 124 18.24 1.36 -8.08
CA LEU A 124 18.04 2.09 -6.83
C LEU A 124 18.91 1.45 -5.73
N ALA A 125 19.82 2.25 -5.17
CA ALA A 125 20.58 1.89 -3.99
C ALA A 125 19.70 2.15 -2.76
N TRP A 126 19.07 1.10 -2.25
CA TRP A 126 18.05 1.19 -1.18
C TRP A 126 18.57 1.86 0.10
N ASP A 127 19.86 1.73 0.39
CA ASP A 127 20.57 2.34 1.52
C ASP A 127 20.81 3.86 1.35
N GLN A 128 20.53 4.40 0.17
CA GLN A 128 20.66 5.82 -0.15
C GLN A 128 19.29 6.54 -0.21
N LEU A 129 18.20 5.85 0.13
CA LEU A 129 16.91 6.50 0.35
C LEU A 129 16.99 7.43 1.58
N PRO A 130 16.10 8.43 1.70
CA PRO A 130 16.06 9.28 2.90
C PRO A 130 15.99 8.44 4.18
N ASP A 131 16.80 8.78 5.17
CA ASP A 131 16.90 8.11 6.48
C ASP A 131 15.62 8.22 7.34
N ALA A 132 14.64 8.99 6.87
CA ALA A 132 13.32 9.11 7.44
C ALA A 132 12.43 7.86 7.25
N VAL A 133 12.91 6.80 6.58
CA VAL A 133 12.22 5.51 6.44
C VAL A 133 13.10 4.33 6.80
N GLU A 134 12.47 3.28 7.33
CA GLU A 134 13.08 1.97 7.56
C GLU A 134 12.47 0.95 6.59
N LEU A 135 13.34 0.14 5.98
CA LEU A 135 12.96 -0.81 4.94
C LEU A 135 13.13 -2.25 5.42
N THR A 136 12.06 -3.03 5.39
CA THR A 136 12.13 -4.48 5.63
C THR A 136 11.75 -5.24 4.36
N PHE A 137 12.65 -6.12 3.91
CA PHE A 137 12.53 -6.84 2.65
C PHE A 137 11.99 -8.25 2.84
N HIS A 138 11.05 -8.64 1.99
CA HIS A 138 10.40 -9.94 2.04
C HIS A 138 10.25 -10.52 0.62
N SER A 139 10.16 -11.86 0.54
CA SER A 139 9.84 -12.57 -0.70
C SER A 139 8.59 -13.43 -0.53
N ASN A 140 7.77 -13.47 -1.57
CA ASN A 140 6.67 -14.41 -1.71
C ASN A 140 7.21 -15.71 -2.29
N ARG A 141 7.20 -16.79 -1.49
CA ARG A 141 7.73 -18.09 -1.91
C ARG A 141 6.73 -18.93 -2.73
N SER A 142 5.71 -18.32 -3.31
CA SER A 142 4.69 -19.00 -4.12
C SER A 142 4.76 -18.53 -5.56
N ASN A 143 4.68 -19.48 -6.50
CA ASN A 143 4.55 -19.21 -7.93
C ASN A 143 3.09 -19.06 -8.37
N VAL A 144 2.14 -19.24 -7.44
CA VAL A 144 0.70 -19.15 -7.68
C VAL A 144 0.10 -18.26 -6.59
N GLY A 145 0.00 -16.98 -6.88
CA GLY A 145 -0.55 -15.98 -5.97
C GLY A 145 0.27 -15.76 -4.69
N LEU A 146 -0.34 -15.08 -3.72
CA LEU A 146 0.30 -14.70 -2.46
C LEU A 146 0.24 -15.84 -1.45
N ASN A 147 1.40 -16.26 -0.91
CA ASN A 147 1.42 -17.29 0.12
C ASN A 147 0.85 -16.76 1.47
N PRO A 148 0.32 -17.64 2.36
CA PRO A 148 -0.30 -17.21 3.61
C PRO A 148 0.63 -16.43 4.55
N VAL A 149 1.93 -16.77 4.60
CA VAL A 149 2.91 -16.06 5.44
C VAL A 149 3.10 -14.63 4.94
N ALA A 150 3.25 -14.46 3.62
CA ALA A 150 3.36 -13.14 3.00
C ALA A 150 2.09 -12.30 3.24
N SER A 151 0.91 -12.89 3.13
CA SER A 151 -0.35 -12.20 3.48
C SER A 151 -0.36 -11.72 4.93
N VAL A 152 0.05 -12.55 5.89
CA VAL A 152 0.10 -12.15 7.30
C VAL A 152 1.04 -10.97 7.51
N VAL A 153 2.23 -10.98 6.87
CA VAL A 153 3.19 -9.87 6.98
C VAL A 153 2.63 -8.58 6.38
N ILE A 154 2.05 -8.64 5.18
CA ILE A 154 1.46 -7.48 4.50
C ILE A 154 0.29 -6.93 5.32
N ASP A 155 -0.64 -7.80 5.73
CA ASP A 155 -1.80 -7.41 6.54
C ASP A 155 -1.36 -6.77 7.86
N HIS A 156 -0.31 -7.29 8.50
CA HIS A 156 0.25 -6.72 9.73
C HIS A 156 0.83 -5.33 9.49
N ALA A 157 1.67 -5.17 8.45
CA ALA A 157 2.26 -3.89 8.09
C ALA A 157 1.19 -2.81 7.80
N LEU A 158 0.19 -3.15 6.98
CA LEU A 158 -0.90 -2.24 6.64
C LEU A 158 -1.72 -1.83 7.88
N ARG A 159 -2.00 -2.77 8.80
CA ARG A 159 -2.70 -2.46 10.07
C ARG A 159 -1.86 -1.57 11.00
N GLN A 160 -0.54 -1.60 10.89
CA GLN A 160 0.35 -0.68 11.59
C GLN A 160 0.48 0.68 10.90
N GLY A 161 -0.18 0.89 9.76
CA GLY A 161 -0.09 2.12 8.99
C GLY A 161 1.16 2.21 8.12
N ASN A 162 1.89 1.10 7.92
CA ASN A 162 3.07 1.00 7.09
C ASN A 162 2.68 0.55 5.67
N PRO A 163 2.85 1.38 4.64
CA PRO A 163 2.64 0.99 3.26
C PRO A 163 3.60 -0.13 2.82
N VAL A 164 3.17 -0.90 1.84
CA VAL A 164 3.98 -1.97 1.25
C VAL A 164 4.21 -1.69 -0.22
N ILE A 165 5.47 -1.62 -0.64
CA ILE A 165 5.85 -1.55 -2.06
C ILE A 165 6.06 -2.97 -2.55
N ALA A 166 5.29 -3.42 -3.54
CA ALA A 166 5.28 -4.78 -4.04
C ALA A 166 5.84 -4.83 -5.47
N GLY A 167 6.86 -5.67 -5.68
CA GLY A 167 7.32 -6.07 -6.99
C GLY A 167 6.38 -7.16 -7.52
N VAL A 168 5.81 -6.93 -8.69
CA VAL A 168 4.76 -7.77 -9.27
C VAL A 168 5.06 -8.18 -10.69
N HIS A 169 4.49 -9.32 -11.08
CA HIS A 169 4.40 -9.77 -12.46
C HIS A 169 2.94 -10.01 -12.87
N TRP A 170 2.71 -10.06 -14.19
CA TRP A 170 1.43 -10.45 -14.79
C TRP A 170 1.65 -11.39 -15.96
N GLY A 171 0.82 -12.42 -16.05
CA GLY A 171 0.89 -13.41 -17.11
C GLY A 171 2.28 -14.04 -17.29
N ALA A 172 2.55 -14.52 -18.50
CA ALA A 172 3.88 -15.01 -18.92
C ALA A 172 4.76 -13.92 -19.54
N SER A 173 4.25 -12.69 -19.63
CA SER A 173 4.85 -11.55 -20.33
C SER A 173 5.96 -10.85 -19.54
N CYS A 174 6.06 -11.16 -18.25
CA CYS A 174 7.28 -10.92 -17.49
C CYS A 174 8.28 -11.99 -17.88
N ASN A 175 9.22 -11.60 -18.75
CA ASN A 175 10.35 -12.31 -19.38
C ASN A 175 10.57 -13.82 -19.14
N GLY A 176 9.52 -14.64 -19.19
CA GLY A 176 9.44 -15.99 -19.74
C GLY A 176 10.48 -17.05 -19.36
N GLY A 177 11.37 -16.84 -18.38
CA GLY A 177 12.56 -17.70 -18.25
C GLY A 177 13.32 -17.70 -16.92
N SER A 178 13.10 -16.78 -16.00
CA SER A 178 13.70 -16.83 -14.67
C SER A 178 12.62 -16.92 -13.57
N GLY A 179 13.00 -17.46 -12.40
CA GLY A 179 12.07 -17.81 -11.32
C GLY A 179 11.42 -16.60 -10.63
N GLN A 180 11.16 -16.72 -9.32
CA GLN A 180 10.48 -15.76 -8.42
C GLN A 180 11.13 -14.35 -8.29
N SER A 181 11.83 -13.86 -9.30
CA SER A 181 12.65 -12.63 -9.24
C SER A 181 12.40 -11.64 -10.38
N GLU A 182 11.37 -11.84 -11.21
CA GLU A 182 11.06 -10.96 -12.34
C GLU A 182 10.04 -9.87 -11.96
N ASP A 183 10.50 -8.89 -11.17
CA ASP A 183 9.69 -7.72 -10.84
C ASP A 183 9.58 -6.82 -12.08
N CYS A 184 8.57 -7.04 -12.91
CA CYS A 184 8.33 -6.21 -14.08
C CYS A 184 7.78 -4.84 -13.73
N HIS A 185 7.06 -4.76 -12.61
CA HIS A 185 6.38 -3.58 -12.18
C HIS A 185 6.37 -3.48 -10.67
N TRP A 186 6.27 -2.25 -10.17
CA TRP A 186 6.23 -1.97 -8.75
C TRP A 186 4.98 -1.18 -8.43
N VAL A 187 4.18 -1.68 -7.50
CA VAL A 187 2.92 -1.06 -7.05
C VAL A 187 2.95 -0.86 -5.55
N ILE A 188 2.02 -0.08 -5.01
CA ILE A 188 1.92 0.17 -3.57
C ILE A 188 0.63 -0.46 -3.06
N LEU A 189 0.71 -1.35 -2.09
CA LEU A 189 -0.46 -1.85 -1.37
C LEU A 189 -0.85 -0.81 -0.30
N THR A 190 -2.13 -0.45 -0.28
CA THR A 190 -2.67 0.63 0.56
C THR A 190 -3.81 0.21 1.47
N GLY A 191 -4.25 -1.04 1.34
CA GLY A 191 -5.33 -1.60 2.14
C GLY A 191 -5.78 -2.95 1.59
N LYS A 192 -6.84 -3.49 2.20
CA LYS A 192 -7.45 -4.77 1.85
C LYS A 192 -8.94 -4.73 2.13
N VAL A 193 -9.74 -5.34 1.26
CA VAL A 193 -11.17 -5.59 1.47
C VAL A 193 -11.44 -7.05 1.13
N GLY A 194 -11.85 -7.84 2.13
CA GLY A 194 -11.94 -9.28 1.99
C GLY A 194 -10.56 -9.87 1.72
N ASP A 195 -10.42 -10.60 0.60
CA ASP A 195 -9.14 -11.21 0.19
C ASP A 195 -8.34 -10.36 -0.80
N THR A 196 -8.88 -9.19 -1.19
CA THR A 196 -8.34 -8.36 -2.26
C THR A 196 -7.60 -7.15 -1.70
N TYR A 197 -6.37 -6.94 -2.15
CA TYR A 197 -5.58 -5.76 -1.79
C TYR A 197 -5.87 -4.57 -2.71
N ALA A 198 -6.11 -3.42 -2.09
CA ALA A 198 -6.18 -2.14 -2.79
C ALA A 198 -4.77 -1.63 -3.09
N ILE A 199 -4.54 -1.18 -4.32
CA ILE A 199 -3.23 -0.73 -4.79
C ILE A 199 -3.27 0.68 -5.38
N VAL A 200 -2.11 1.33 -5.32
CA VAL A 200 -1.75 2.43 -6.21
C VAL A 200 -0.77 1.86 -7.24
N ASP A 201 -1.17 1.93 -8.50
CA ASP A 201 -0.38 1.57 -9.66
C ASP A 201 0.22 2.85 -10.27
N PRO A 202 1.55 2.97 -10.37
CA PRO A 202 2.17 4.18 -10.89
C PRO A 202 1.99 4.35 -12.40
N TYR A 203 1.47 3.38 -13.14
CA TYR A 203 1.29 3.51 -14.58
C TYR A 203 -0.11 4.04 -14.93
N ASN A 204 -0.18 5.28 -15.43
CA ASN A 204 -1.38 5.84 -16.07
C ASN A 204 -1.05 6.21 -17.51
N ALA A 205 -1.79 5.69 -18.48
CA ALA A 205 -1.53 5.91 -19.91
C ALA A 205 -1.80 7.35 -20.37
N ASP A 206 -2.49 8.18 -19.58
CA ASP A 206 -2.67 9.60 -19.86
C ASP A 206 -1.40 10.39 -19.48
N PRO A 207 -0.63 10.90 -20.47
CA PRO A 207 0.63 11.61 -20.21
C PRO A 207 0.44 12.97 -19.52
N THR A 208 -0.78 13.51 -19.53
CA THR A 208 -1.11 14.80 -18.93
C THR A 208 -1.48 14.66 -17.45
N SER A 209 -1.72 13.43 -16.98
CA SER A 209 -2.12 13.15 -15.60
C SER A 209 -0.89 12.90 -14.72
N PRO A 210 -0.65 13.70 -13.67
CA PRO A 210 0.37 13.40 -12.68
C PRO A 210 -0.04 12.25 -11.74
N TYR A 211 -1.27 11.73 -11.89
CA TYR A 211 -1.85 10.76 -10.97
C TYR A 211 -1.83 9.34 -11.53
N GLY A 212 -1.26 8.42 -10.75
CA GLY A 212 -1.35 6.98 -10.95
C GLY A 212 -2.76 6.45 -10.70
N ILE A 213 -2.96 5.16 -10.97
CA ILE A 213 -4.27 4.51 -10.91
C ILE A 213 -4.48 3.88 -9.53
N ARG A 214 -5.64 4.12 -8.93
CA ARG A 214 -6.09 3.39 -7.74
C ARG A 214 -6.95 2.22 -8.18
N THR A 215 -6.52 1.00 -7.87
CA THR A 215 -7.20 -0.23 -8.31
C THR A 215 -6.96 -1.35 -7.29
N THR A 216 -7.04 -2.61 -7.70
CA THR A 216 -6.71 -3.78 -6.88
C THR A 216 -5.65 -4.65 -7.56
N LEU A 217 -5.07 -5.61 -6.82
CA LEU A 217 -4.11 -6.56 -7.42
C LEU A 217 -4.72 -7.36 -8.58
N GLU A 218 -5.99 -7.73 -8.49
CA GLU A 218 -6.69 -8.52 -9.51
C GLU A 218 -7.05 -7.69 -10.76
N ALA A 219 -7.05 -6.37 -10.63
CA ALA A 219 -7.43 -5.41 -11.65
C ALA A 219 -6.33 -4.36 -11.89
N GLY A 220 -5.07 -4.77 -11.75
CA GLY A 220 -3.91 -3.96 -12.11
C GLY A 220 -3.98 -3.44 -13.55
N VAL A 221 -3.21 -2.41 -13.89
CA VAL A 221 -3.30 -1.78 -15.21
C VAL A 221 -2.92 -2.75 -16.35
N HIS A 222 -2.06 -3.74 -16.06
CA HIS A 222 -1.71 -4.81 -16.99
C HIS A 222 -2.45 -6.14 -16.74
N GLY A 223 -3.47 -6.13 -15.89
CA GLY A 223 -4.26 -7.30 -15.49
C GLY A 223 -3.99 -7.75 -14.06
N ASN A 224 -4.24 -9.02 -13.77
CA ASN A 224 -4.02 -9.59 -12.45
C ASN A 224 -2.53 -9.68 -12.12
N TYR A 225 -2.15 -9.08 -11.00
CA TYR A 225 -0.79 -9.06 -10.47
C TYR A 225 -0.54 -10.16 -9.44
N ILE A 226 0.64 -10.76 -9.54
CA ILE A 226 1.19 -11.68 -8.55
C ILE A 226 2.40 -11.01 -7.92
N ILE A 227 2.45 -10.99 -6.60
CA ILE A 227 3.56 -10.40 -5.84
C ILE A 227 4.72 -11.41 -5.79
N ASP A 228 5.92 -10.99 -6.18
CA ASP A 228 7.14 -11.80 -6.07
C ASP A 228 7.95 -11.44 -4.83
N ARG A 229 8.18 -10.14 -4.64
CA ARG A 229 8.84 -9.58 -3.47
C ARG A 229 8.14 -8.32 -3.02
N PHE A 230 8.36 -7.93 -1.78
CA PHE A 230 7.79 -6.71 -1.27
C PHE A 230 8.65 -6.11 -0.17
N VAL A 231 8.52 -4.80 -0.03
CA VAL A 231 9.22 -3.98 0.95
C VAL A 231 8.18 -3.33 1.84
N VAL A 232 8.24 -3.63 3.14
CA VAL A 232 7.51 -2.89 4.15
C VAL A 232 8.29 -1.61 4.42
N VAL A 233 7.61 -0.46 4.31
CA VAL A 233 8.24 0.85 4.49
C VAL A 233 7.65 1.53 5.73
N ALA A 234 8.38 1.43 6.83
CA ALA A 234 8.03 2.10 8.07
C ALA A 234 8.65 3.50 8.12
N ARG A 235 8.07 4.39 8.92
CA ARG A 235 8.71 5.66 9.24
C ARG A 235 9.90 5.41 10.16
N GLY A 236 11.07 5.91 9.76
CA GLY A 236 12.28 5.87 10.57
C GLY A 236 12.24 6.85 11.74
N ASP A 237 13.15 6.70 12.69
CA ASP A 237 13.38 7.63 13.80
C ASP A 237 14.24 8.84 13.42
N GLY A 238 14.72 8.87 12.17
CA GLY A 238 15.55 9.93 11.60
C GLY A 238 14.97 11.32 11.86
N SER A 239 15.81 12.22 12.39
CA SER A 239 15.43 13.61 12.55
C SER A 239 15.25 14.23 11.17
N LEU A 240 14.01 14.48 10.75
CA LEU A 240 13.76 15.48 9.73
C LEU A 240 14.41 16.77 10.25
N ARG A 241 15.44 17.28 9.55
CA ARG A 241 15.96 18.62 9.83
C ARG A 241 14.75 19.58 9.75
N PRO A 242 14.42 20.32 10.82
CA PRO A 242 13.34 21.27 10.76
C PRO A 242 13.72 22.36 9.75
N LEU A 243 13.00 22.45 8.65
CA LEU A 243 12.94 23.71 7.92
C LEU A 243 12.15 24.70 8.78
N ALA A 244 12.69 25.92 8.86
CA ALA A 244 12.27 26.97 9.77
C ALA A 244 10.75 27.17 9.81
N ASP A 245 10.23 27.34 11.03
CA ASP A 245 8.91 27.90 11.30
C ASP A 245 8.69 29.16 10.46
N ASP A 246 7.73 29.12 9.54
CA ASP A 246 6.98 30.32 9.20
C ASP A 246 5.53 30.00 8.83
N ALA A 247 4.64 30.80 9.40
CA ALA A 247 3.18 30.85 9.24
C ALA A 247 2.36 29.74 9.94
N ARG A 248 2.22 29.90 11.27
CA ARG A 248 0.97 29.60 11.99
C ARG A 248 -0.22 30.18 11.23
N VAL A 249 -1.11 29.31 10.74
CA VAL A 249 -2.53 29.65 10.54
C VAL A 249 -3.32 28.92 11.61
N THR A 250 -3.84 29.72 12.54
CA THR A 250 -4.73 29.33 13.63
C THR A 250 -5.99 28.66 13.06
N GLN A 251 -6.21 27.38 13.35
CA GLN A 251 -7.55 26.79 13.27
C GLN A 251 -8.36 27.16 14.52
N PRO A 252 -9.66 27.50 14.39
CA PRO A 252 -10.57 27.51 15.52
C PRO A 252 -10.95 26.07 15.89
N SER A 253 -10.87 25.78 17.18
CA SER A 253 -11.36 24.58 17.84
C SER A 253 -12.88 24.43 17.66
N GLY A 254 -13.29 23.26 17.16
CA GLY A 254 -14.67 22.79 17.15
C GLY A 254 -14.73 21.34 17.63
N GLU A 255 -15.07 21.19 18.91
CA GLU A 255 -15.33 19.95 19.63
C GLU A 255 -16.70 19.37 19.24
N ASN A 256 -16.77 18.05 19.03
CA ASN A 256 -17.77 17.10 19.56
C ASN A 256 -18.35 16.08 18.56
N GLY A 257 -18.28 14.82 18.98
CA GLY A 257 -19.39 13.87 18.87
C GLY A 257 -19.14 12.64 17.99
N GLY A 258 -19.10 11.45 18.59
CA GLY A 258 -19.25 10.23 17.81
C GLY A 258 -18.81 8.88 18.39
N GLY A 259 -18.60 8.74 19.71
CA GLY A 259 -18.38 7.44 20.34
C GLY A 259 -19.68 6.61 20.38
N GLY A 260 -19.99 5.91 19.29
CA GLY A 260 -21.26 5.21 19.11
C GLY A 260 -21.10 3.81 18.53
N SER A 261 -20.37 2.91 19.20
CA SER A 261 -20.34 1.49 18.81
C SER A 261 -20.25 0.49 19.96
N SER A 262 -20.13 0.94 21.22
CA SER A 262 -19.96 0.01 22.36
C SER A 262 -21.28 -0.49 22.96
N PHE A 263 -22.36 0.29 22.93
CA PHE A 263 -23.62 -0.09 23.58
C PHE A 263 -24.43 -1.15 22.82
N VAL A 264 -24.42 -1.13 21.48
CA VAL A 264 -25.19 -2.09 20.67
C VAL A 264 -24.66 -3.52 20.84
N VAL A 265 -23.33 -3.66 20.90
CA VAL A 265 -22.67 -4.96 21.13
C VAL A 265 -23.00 -5.49 22.53
N LEU A 266 -23.02 -4.63 23.55
CA LEU A 266 -23.35 -5.02 24.91
C LEU A 266 -24.81 -5.49 25.04
N PHE A 267 -25.77 -4.80 24.41
CA PHE A 267 -27.18 -5.22 24.41
C PHE A 267 -27.40 -6.53 23.66
N ALA A 268 -26.68 -6.76 22.55
CA ALA A 268 -26.75 -8.03 21.82
C ALA A 268 -26.25 -9.20 22.67
N VAL A 269 -25.14 -9.02 23.41
CA VAL A 269 -24.59 -10.07 24.29
C VAL A 269 -25.54 -10.35 25.47
N ILE A 270 -26.11 -9.32 26.10
CA ILE A 270 -27.05 -9.49 27.22
C ILE A 270 -28.32 -10.23 26.77
N ALA A 271 -28.86 -9.88 25.60
CA ALA A 271 -30.02 -10.56 25.03
C ALA A 271 -29.73 -12.04 24.74
N LEU A 272 -28.51 -12.36 24.27
CA LEU A 272 -28.08 -13.73 24.00
C LEU A 272 -28.00 -14.57 25.28
N VAL A 273 -27.42 -14.01 26.36
CA VAL A 273 -27.32 -14.69 27.65
C VAL A 273 -28.72 -14.92 28.24
N ALA A 274 -29.62 -13.94 28.16
CA ALA A 274 -31.00 -14.08 28.62
C ALA A 274 -31.76 -15.18 27.86
N ALA A 275 -31.61 -15.25 26.53
CA ALA A 275 -32.22 -16.29 25.72
C ALA A 275 -31.70 -17.69 26.07
N LEU A 276 -30.38 -17.82 26.31
CA LEU A 276 -29.76 -19.08 26.71
C LEU A 276 -30.25 -19.58 28.07
N VAL A 277 -30.35 -18.68 29.06
CA VAL A 277 -30.87 -19.01 30.39
C VAL A 277 -32.33 -19.48 30.30
N THR A 278 -33.14 -18.80 29.49
CA THR A 278 -34.55 -19.17 29.28
C THR A 278 -34.68 -20.54 28.60
N LEU A 279 -33.77 -20.87 27.68
CA LEU A 279 -33.75 -22.17 27.03
C LEU A 279 -33.41 -23.31 28.02
N ILE A 280 -32.43 -23.09 28.89
CA ILE A 280 -32.01 -24.07 29.90
C ILE A 280 -33.14 -24.35 30.89
N THR A 281 -33.88 -23.33 31.34
CA THR A 281 -35.00 -23.50 32.29
C THR A 281 -36.18 -24.23 31.66
N VAL A 282 -36.47 -24.00 30.37
CA VAL A 282 -37.55 -24.67 29.65
C VAL A 282 -37.22 -26.14 29.33
N VAL A 283 -35.95 -26.47 29.06
CA VAL A 283 -35.54 -27.86 28.77
C VAL A 283 -35.24 -28.67 30.04
N GLY A 284 -34.82 -28.02 31.13
CA GLY A 284 -34.55 -28.68 32.42
C GLY A 284 -35.79 -29.11 33.22
N SER A 285 -36.98 -28.65 32.82
CA SER A 285 -38.26 -28.94 33.50
C SER A 285 -38.97 -30.17 32.90
N GLY A 286 -38.24 -31.26 32.68
CA GLY A 286 -38.85 -32.55 32.36
C GLY A 286 -39.47 -33.18 33.62
N PRO A 287 -40.65 -33.83 33.54
CA PRO A 287 -41.22 -34.50 34.68
C PRO A 287 -40.28 -35.61 35.15
N THR A 288 -39.84 -35.52 36.41
CA THR A 288 -39.23 -36.65 37.11
C THR A 288 -40.20 -37.83 37.14
N PRO A 289 -39.72 -39.06 36.93
CA PRO A 289 -40.57 -40.27 36.89
C PRO A 289 -41.32 -40.52 38.19
#